data_AF-A0A519HPE8-F1
#
_entry.id   AF-A0A519HPE8-F1
#
_cell.length_a   1.000
_cell.length_b   1.000
_cell.length_c   1.000
_cell.angle_alpha   90.00
_cell.angle_beta   90.00
_cell.angle_gamma   90.00
#
_symmetry.space_group_name_H-M   'P 1'
#
loop_
_entity.id
_entity.type
_entity.pdbx_description
1 polymer ?
#
loop_
_entity_poly.entity_id
_entity_poly.type
_entity_poly.pdbx_seq_one_letter_code
_entity_poly.pdbx_strand_id
1 'polypeptide(L)'
;FGIEAITPDEAARAEVHRLIYEELCRGRFEPASRELLQAQVAALADRGAQAAILGCTELGLLLPADSPAALPLFDSTELQARAAVDWMLG
;
A
#
# COMPACT_ATOMS: atom_id res chain seq x y z
N PHE A 1 18.96 -2.46 6.36
CA PHE A 1 17.88 -1.69 7.01
C PHE A 1 17.41 -2.27 8.34
N GLY A 2 17.54 -3.57 8.61
CA GLY A 2 17.07 -4.13 9.89
C GLY A 2 15.54 -4.06 10.07
N ILE A 3 14.82 -4.00 8.93
CA ILE A 3 13.36 -3.95 8.87
C ILE A 3 12.87 -5.37 8.58
N GLU A 4 12.02 -5.89 9.45
CA GLU A 4 11.29 -7.13 9.21
C GLU A 4 10.05 -6.85 8.38
N ALA A 5 9.83 -7.65 7.33
CA ALA A 5 8.66 -7.53 6.47
C ALA A 5 7.68 -8.67 6.76
N ILE A 6 6.46 -8.32 7.15
CA ILE A 6 5.33 -9.25 7.20
C ILE A 6 4.37 -8.94 6.04
N THR A 7 3.72 -9.98 5.53
CA THR A 7 2.75 -9.86 4.43
C THR A 7 1.39 -10.41 4.87
N PRO A 8 0.29 -10.04 4.18
CA PRO A 8 -0.99 -10.72 4.37
C PRO A 8 -0.87 -12.23 4.12
N ASP A 9 -1.86 -12.99 4.59
CA ASP A 9 -1.93 -14.42 4.29
C ASP A 9 -2.15 -14.67 2.80
N GLU A 10 -2.09 -15.94 2.38
CA GLU A 10 -2.17 -16.30 0.97
C GLU A 10 -3.46 -15.88 0.29
N ALA A 11 -4.61 -16.04 0.95
CA ALA A 11 -5.90 -15.67 0.40
C ALA A 11 -6.03 -14.16 0.25
N ALA A 12 -5.60 -13.41 1.27
CA ALA A 12 -5.58 -11.96 1.23
C ALA A 12 -4.64 -11.41 0.15
N ARG A 13 -3.45 -12.01 -0.03
CA ARG A 13 -2.54 -11.62 -1.11
C ARG A 13 -3.14 -11.89 -2.49
N ALA A 14 -3.79 -13.03 -2.67
CA ALA A 14 -4.46 -13.35 -3.93
C ALA A 14 -5.56 -12.33 -4.25
N GLU A 15 -6.35 -11.93 -3.26
CA GLU A 15 -7.39 -10.93 -3.43
C GLU A 15 -6.81 -9.53 -3.68
N VAL A 16 -5.76 -9.14 -2.96
CA VAL A 16 -5.07 -7.88 -3.22
C VAL A 16 -4.51 -7.84 -4.65
N HIS A 17 -3.89 -8.93 -5.09
CA HIS A 17 -3.38 -9.07 -6.46
C HIS A 17 -4.51 -8.98 -7.50
N ARG A 18 -5.63 -9.68 -7.27
CA ARG A 18 -6.81 -9.61 -8.15
C ARG A 18 -7.31 -8.18 -8.29
N LEU A 19 -7.47 -7.46 -7.17
CA LEU A 19 -7.93 -6.08 -7.14
C LEU A 19 -7.00 -5.16 -7.97
N ILE A 20 -5.68 -5.36 -7.86
CA ILE A 20 -4.69 -4.53 -8.57
C ILE A 20 -4.89 -4.69 -10.07
N TYR A 21 -4.92 -5.93 -10.57
CA TYR A 21 -4.94 -6.19 -12.01
C TYR A 21 -6.33 -6.08 -12.66
N GLU A 22 -7.37 -6.49 -11.96
CA GLU A 22 -8.73 -6.53 -12.52
C GLU A 22 -9.48 -5.21 -12.36
N GLU A 23 -9.03 -4.34 -11.43
CA GLU A 23 -9.69 -3.09 -11.13
C GLU A 23 -8.73 -1.90 -11.30
N LEU A 24 -7.68 -1.81 -10.49
CA LEU A 24 -6.84 -0.59 -10.44
C LEU A 24 -6.10 -0.32 -11.75
N CYS A 25 -5.44 -1.33 -12.32
CA CYS A 25 -4.78 -1.23 -13.62
C CYS A 25 -5.76 -0.98 -14.78
N ARG A 26 -7.07 -1.18 -14.55
CA ARG A 26 -8.14 -0.86 -15.50
C ARG A 26 -8.82 0.48 -15.20
N GLY A 27 -8.28 1.27 -14.27
CA GLY A 27 -8.81 2.56 -13.87
C GLY A 27 -10.11 2.49 -13.06
N ARG A 28 -10.42 1.34 -12.47
CA ARG A 28 -11.61 1.15 -11.62
C ARG A 28 -11.20 1.25 -10.15
N PHE A 29 -11.75 2.22 -9.45
CA PHE A 29 -11.46 2.50 -8.05
C PHE A 29 -12.74 2.37 -7.23
N GLU A 30 -13.01 1.15 -6.76
CA GLU A 30 -14.25 0.83 -6.07
C GLU A 30 -14.12 1.09 -4.56
N PRO A 31 -15.18 1.57 -3.88
CA PRO A 31 -15.18 1.73 -2.42
C PRO A 31 -14.86 0.43 -1.68
N ALA A 32 -15.41 -0.70 -2.13
CA ALA A 32 -15.17 -2.02 -1.53
C ALA A 32 -13.69 -2.42 -1.56
N SER A 33 -12.99 -2.03 -2.63
CA SER A 33 -11.57 -2.30 -2.84
C SER A 33 -10.70 -1.49 -1.89
N ARG A 34 -11.10 -0.23 -1.60
CA ARG A 34 -10.48 0.57 -0.55
C ARG A 34 -10.72 -0.03 0.84
N GLU A 35 -11.95 -0.41 1.15
CA GLU A 35 -12.31 -1.03 2.44
C GLU A 35 -11.51 -2.31 2.67
N LEU A 36 -11.35 -3.13 1.63
CA LEU A 36 -10.54 -4.34 1.66
C LEU A 36 -9.08 -4.03 2.00
N LEU A 37 -8.47 -3.05 1.32
CA LEU A 37 -7.09 -2.65 1.62
C LEU A 37 -6.94 -2.11 3.04
N GLN A 38 -7.88 -1.27 3.51
CA GLN A 38 -7.88 -0.78 4.89
C GLN A 38 -8.00 -1.92 5.90
N ALA A 39 -8.83 -2.93 5.63
CA ALA A 39 -8.94 -4.12 6.46
C ALA A 39 -7.64 -4.93 6.47
N GLN A 40 -6.94 -5.05 5.33
CA GLN A 40 -5.63 -5.70 5.30
C GLN A 40 -4.57 -4.94 6.10
N VAL A 41 -4.57 -3.60 6.02
CA VAL A 41 -3.67 -2.77 6.83
C VAL A 41 -3.96 -2.95 8.33
N ALA A 42 -5.24 -2.99 8.72
CA ALA A 42 -5.64 -3.25 10.11
C ALA A 42 -5.21 -4.66 10.58
N ALA A 43 -5.41 -5.70 9.75
CA ALA A 43 -4.98 -7.06 10.08
C ALA A 43 -3.47 -7.18 10.24
N LEU A 44 -2.68 -6.41 9.48
CA LEU A 44 -1.22 -6.33 9.67
C LEU A 44 -0.86 -5.58 10.96
N ALA A 45 -1.62 -4.55 11.33
CA ALA A 45 -1.45 -3.83 12.61
C ALA A 45 -1.65 -4.77 13.80
N ASP A 46 -2.69 -5.59 13.77
CA ASP A 46 -2.99 -6.58 14.81
C ASP A 46 -1.88 -7.64 14.96
N ARG A 47 -1.10 -7.85 13.90
CA ARG A 47 0.07 -8.74 13.87
C ARG A 47 1.38 -8.03 14.28
N GLY A 48 1.30 -6.79 14.73
CA GLY A 48 2.45 -6.02 15.23
C GLY A 48 3.20 -5.23 14.17
N ALA A 49 2.68 -5.09 12.94
CA ALA A 49 3.28 -4.15 11.99
C ALA A 49 3.20 -2.72 12.54
N GLN A 50 4.23 -1.94 12.25
CA GLN A 50 4.36 -0.55 12.71
C GLN A 50 4.10 0.46 11.57
N ALA A 51 4.05 -0.03 10.35
CA ALA A 51 3.88 0.72 9.11
C ALA A 51 3.42 -0.23 8.01
N ALA A 52 2.78 0.31 6.96
CA ALA A 52 2.47 -0.43 5.74
C ALA A 52 3.11 0.25 4.53
N ILE A 53 3.76 -0.54 3.67
CA ILE A 53 4.33 -0.06 2.41
C ILE A 53 3.29 -0.29 1.31
N LEU A 54 2.93 0.78 0.60
CA LEU A 54 2.15 0.69 -0.64
C LEU A 54 3.13 0.34 -1.77
N GLY A 55 3.36 -0.96 -1.94
CA GLY A 55 4.45 -1.48 -2.77
C GLY A 55 4.21 -1.47 -4.28
N CYS A 56 3.05 -1.00 -4.75
CA CYS A 56 2.82 -0.73 -6.16
C CYS A 56 2.16 0.64 -6.32
N THR A 57 2.43 1.27 -7.45
CA THR A 57 1.99 2.64 -7.78
C THR A 57 0.48 2.82 -7.67
N GLU A 58 -0.28 1.77 -7.99
CA GLU A 58 -1.74 1.77 -8.01
C GLU A 58 -2.37 1.78 -6.61
N LEU A 59 -1.70 1.19 -5.62
CA LEU A 59 -2.21 1.17 -4.25
C LEU A 59 -2.28 2.58 -3.67
N GLY A 60 -1.28 3.43 -3.96
CA GLY A 60 -1.29 4.84 -3.60
C GLY A 60 -2.39 5.65 -4.28
N LEU A 61 -2.84 5.24 -5.47
CA LEU A 61 -3.97 5.88 -6.15
C LEU A 61 -5.32 5.55 -5.46
N LEU A 62 -5.49 4.31 -4.95
CA LEU A 62 -6.72 3.89 -4.27
C LEU A 62 -6.76 4.34 -2.79
N LEU A 63 -5.62 4.23 -2.10
CA LEU A 63 -5.42 4.53 -0.69
C LEU A 63 -4.17 5.43 -0.52
N PRO A 64 -4.30 6.75 -0.77
CA PRO A 64 -3.20 7.72 -0.61
C PRO A 64 -2.53 7.66 0.76
N ALA A 65 -1.26 8.05 0.84
CA ALA A 65 -0.46 7.93 2.08
C ALA A 65 -1.00 8.73 3.28
N ASP A 66 -1.77 9.79 3.04
CA ASP A 66 -2.46 10.61 4.05
C ASP A 66 -3.86 10.10 4.41
N SER A 67 -4.29 8.98 3.82
CA SER A 67 -5.58 8.35 4.13
C SER A 67 -5.65 7.92 5.59
N PRO A 68 -6.82 8.02 6.23
CA PRO A 68 -7.02 7.42 7.55
C PRO A 68 -6.86 5.90 7.44
N ALA A 69 -5.84 5.36 8.11
CA ALA A 69 -5.53 3.94 8.15
C ALA A 69 -5.01 3.54 9.54
N ALA A 70 -5.06 2.24 9.83
CA ALA A 70 -4.61 1.70 11.13
C ALA A 70 -3.09 1.80 11.34
N LEU A 71 -2.32 1.99 10.26
CA LEU A 71 -0.86 2.16 10.27
C LEU A 71 -0.45 3.36 9.42
N PRO A 72 0.69 4.00 9.73
CA PRO A 72 1.35 4.91 8.80
C PRO A 72 1.60 4.21 7.45
N LEU A 73 1.22 4.88 6.37
CA LEU A 73 1.38 4.38 5.01
C LEU A 73 2.61 5.01 4.37
N PHE A 74 3.40 4.20 3.69
CA PHE A 74 4.57 4.63 2.92
C PHE A 74 4.34 4.32 1.45
N ASP A 75 4.05 5.34 0.64
CA ASP A 75 3.99 5.22 -0.81
C ASP A 75 5.41 5.12 -1.38
N SER A 76 5.78 3.93 -1.89
CA SER A 76 7.12 3.71 -2.41
C SER A 76 7.43 4.60 -3.62
N THR A 77 6.42 4.93 -4.42
CA THR A 77 6.55 5.74 -5.64
C THR A 77 6.83 7.18 -5.26
N GLU A 78 6.04 7.75 -4.34
CA GLU A 78 6.22 9.12 -3.89
C GLU A 78 7.60 9.29 -3.24
N LEU A 79 7.97 8.36 -2.35
CA LEU A 79 9.27 8.39 -1.68
C LEU A 79 10.43 8.27 -2.67
N GLN A 80 10.31 7.38 -3.66
CA GLN A 80 11.33 7.19 -4.69
C GLN A 80 11.45 8.43 -5.59
N ALA A 81 10.33 9.04 -5.99
CA ALA A 81 10.34 10.26 -6.80
C ALA A 81 10.99 11.43 -6.05
N ARG A 82 10.65 11.61 -4.76
CA ARG A 82 11.28 12.62 -3.90
C ARG A 82 12.78 12.38 -3.76
N ALA A 83 13.20 11.14 -3.48
CA ALA A 83 14.62 10.79 -3.38
C ALA A 83 15.38 11.02 -4.70
N ALA A 84 14.75 10.78 -5.84
CA ALA A 84 15.35 11.05 -7.15
C ALA A 84 15.55 12.55 -7.38
N VAL A 85 14.57 13.39 -7.03
CA VAL A 85 14.70 14.86 -7.11
C VAL A 85 15.79 15.36 -6.16
N ASP A 86 15.81 14.88 -4.92
CA ASP A 86 16.83 15.25 -3.93
C ASP A 86 18.24 14.87 -4.41
N TRP A 87 18.40 13.72 -5.06
CA TRP A 87 19.67 13.31 -5.66
C TRP A 87 20.09 14.18 -6.85
N MET A 88 19.15 14.66 -7.67
CA MET A 88 19.44 15.50 -8.82
C MET A 88 19.78 16.95 -8.45
N LEU A 89 19.25 17.45 -7.33
CA LEU A 89 19.39 18.85 -6.90
C LEU A 89 20.36 19.05 -5.72
N GLY A 90 20.85 17.96 -5.12
CA GLY A 90 21.92 17.95 -4.10
C GLY A 90 23.31 17.70 -4.67
#